data_AF-A0A662XA14-F1
#
_entry.id   AF-A0A662XA14-F1
#
_cell.length_a   1.000
_cell.length_b   1.000
_cell.length_c   1.000
_cell.angle_alpha   90.00
_cell.angle_beta   90.00
_cell.angle_gamma   90.00
#
_symmetry.space_group_name_H-M   'P 1'
#
loop_
_entity.id
_entity.type
_entity.pdbx_description
1 polymer ?
#
loop_
_entity_poly.entity_id
_entity_poly.type
_entity_poly.pdbx_seq_one_letter_code
_entity_poly.pdbx_strand_id
1 'polypeptide(L)'
;MDLGTTPWIWTMVLALLVYVSAWPLDRLPGGDSGELMAEACVGGVAHPPGYPLLLTLLRFAHWIVRSCFPVFGESIRFVYVANALNALLAAAAAACVSHTVDLLSKRRSGIEAVAAGLLFALSKLTWEYARGLEVFALNNLLVGILHILVVRHFMHATTRNACMGAFVCTYTSILCVRALSTCEGVRPDVTHLSLQLLPFPWFTRQHKLYPSVAFPRIRRDVSTTKSSEGYARFLHEFLAVNMAQHGDRLFLDLHAVNDHDIAPNGQYLGFSLSPHGLVWKVSPPPPTAADAGVLYSLWEATPSPPMFVAAVAFPPGSWEFAAAVIANDARYQGALYALSYWLDRARTIQHANEVATYVLGLHRIVELLTEVDAHASSSEAWGLTYEAYDLAKNAGLAAMRLQAGIELIAPRMAALMEQHRRSEGSQEARAKLQELMNLVERADAIRDQAWQRIDPLLVEMRARSDLDTQAFADFMATKAPTRNKAKKPKKKKRKRSH
;
A
#
# COMPACT_ATOMS: atom_id res chain seq x y z
N MET A 1 51.88 -10.63 -5.72
CA MET A 1 52.14 -9.38 -6.45
C MET A 1 51.54 -8.25 -5.63
N ASP A 2 52.37 -7.51 -4.90
CA ASP A 2 51.94 -6.26 -4.28
C ASP A 2 51.67 -5.25 -5.39
N LEU A 3 50.41 -5.19 -5.85
CA LEU A 3 49.92 -4.05 -6.60
C LEU A 3 49.99 -2.88 -5.61
N GLY A 4 51.04 -2.06 -5.70
CA GLY A 4 51.26 -0.86 -4.86
C GLY A 4 50.21 0.25 -5.01
N THR A 5 49.02 -0.10 -5.48
CA THR A 5 47.88 0.76 -5.77
C THR A 5 46.63 0.12 -5.16
N THR A 6 45.78 0.95 -4.57
CA THR A 6 44.58 0.50 -3.85
C THR A 6 43.64 -0.30 -4.78
N PRO A 7 43.17 -1.51 -4.39
CA PRO A 7 42.40 -2.44 -5.23
C PRO A 7 41.25 -1.81 -6.03
N TRP A 8 40.53 -0.87 -5.42
CA TRP A 8 39.40 -0.18 -6.03
C TRP A 8 39.80 0.65 -7.27
N ILE A 9 41.04 1.15 -7.37
CA ILE A 9 41.53 1.86 -8.55
C ILE A 9 41.60 0.90 -9.73
N TRP A 10 42.12 -0.31 -9.53
CA TRP A 10 42.18 -1.33 -10.57
C TRP A 10 40.79 -1.73 -11.04
N THR A 11 39.86 -1.96 -10.11
CA THR A 11 38.46 -2.22 -10.48
C THR A 11 37.88 -1.07 -11.30
N MET A 12 38.09 0.18 -10.89
CA MET A 12 37.56 1.34 -11.61
C MET A 12 38.12 1.43 -13.03
N VAL A 13 39.45 1.31 -13.19
CA VAL A 13 40.12 1.38 -14.49
C VAL A 13 39.70 0.23 -15.39
N LEU A 14 39.71 -1.00 -14.89
CA LEU A 14 39.34 -2.17 -15.68
C LEU A 14 37.86 -2.14 -16.07
N ALA A 15 36.95 -1.82 -15.14
CA ALA A 15 35.53 -1.71 -15.44
C ALA A 15 35.26 -0.60 -16.47
N LEU A 16 35.88 0.57 -16.30
CA LEU A 16 35.72 1.68 -17.23
C LEU A 16 36.25 1.35 -18.62
N LEU A 17 37.44 0.76 -18.71
CA LEU A 17 38.02 0.32 -19.99
C LEU A 17 37.05 -0.63 -20.70
N VAL A 18 36.52 -1.61 -19.97
CA VAL A 18 35.59 -2.57 -20.52
C VAL A 18 34.28 -1.92 -20.98
N TYR A 19 33.68 -1.02 -20.19
CA TYR A 19 32.45 -0.31 -20.56
C TYR A 19 32.62 0.57 -21.80
N VAL A 20 33.76 1.28 -21.90
CA VAL A 20 34.06 2.17 -23.03
C VAL A 20 34.45 1.38 -24.29
N SER A 21 35.08 0.21 -24.14
CA SER A 21 35.51 -0.61 -25.29
C SER A 21 34.43 -1.53 -25.85
N ALA A 22 33.48 -1.97 -25.01
CA ALA A 22 32.53 -3.01 -25.40
C ALA A 22 31.31 -2.50 -26.19
N TRP A 23 31.00 -1.21 -26.14
CA TRP A 23 29.86 -0.64 -26.86
C TRP A 23 30.10 0.82 -27.29
N PRO A 24 29.66 1.21 -28.50
CA PRO A 24 29.74 2.60 -28.95
C PRO A 24 28.88 3.53 -28.08
N LEU A 25 29.54 4.46 -27.37
CA LEU A 25 28.91 5.42 -26.46
C LEU A 25 28.22 6.60 -27.17
N ASP A 26 28.38 6.72 -28.49
CA ASP A 26 27.80 7.78 -29.31
C ASP A 26 26.33 7.54 -29.70
N ARG A 27 25.76 6.39 -29.31
CA ARG A 27 24.36 6.03 -29.55
C ARG A 27 23.46 6.45 -28.40
N LEU A 28 22.29 6.98 -28.74
CA LEU A 28 21.25 7.26 -27.76
C LEU A 28 20.64 5.94 -27.29
N PRO A 29 20.71 5.59 -25.99
CA PRO A 29 20.06 4.40 -25.47
C PRO A 29 18.52 4.56 -25.49
N GLY A 30 17.80 3.43 -25.46
CA GLY A 30 16.34 3.43 -25.27
C GLY A 30 15.97 3.71 -23.81
N GLY A 31 14.67 3.64 -23.49
CA GLY A 31 14.18 3.97 -22.14
C GLY A 31 14.12 5.47 -21.91
N ASP A 32 14.51 5.91 -20.71
CA ASP A 32 14.36 7.29 -20.25
C ASP A 32 15.57 8.17 -20.60
N SER A 33 16.66 7.56 -21.04
CA SER A 33 17.89 8.21 -21.50
C SER A 33 17.64 9.44 -22.40
N GLY A 34 16.72 9.34 -23.35
CA GLY A 34 16.38 10.44 -24.26
C GLY A 34 15.71 11.62 -23.57
N GLU A 35 14.79 11.35 -22.65
CA GLU A 35 14.12 12.36 -21.83
C GLU A 35 15.11 13.04 -20.88
N LEU A 36 15.93 12.26 -20.14
CA LEU A 36 16.92 12.79 -19.20
C LEU A 36 17.92 13.74 -19.89
N MET A 37 18.39 13.37 -21.08
CA MET A 37 19.28 14.23 -21.88
C MET A 37 18.56 15.46 -22.43
N ALA A 38 17.31 15.32 -22.89
CA ALA A 38 16.51 16.45 -23.40
C ALA A 38 16.23 17.48 -22.30
N GLU A 39 15.82 17.02 -21.11
CA GLU A 39 15.55 17.86 -19.95
C GLU A 39 16.82 18.54 -19.42
N ALA A 40 17.97 17.88 -19.50
CA ALA A 40 19.26 18.51 -19.22
C ALA A 40 19.63 19.60 -20.24
N CYS A 41 19.20 19.48 -21.49
CA CYS A 41 19.45 20.49 -22.53
C CYS A 41 18.57 21.74 -22.38
N VAL A 42 17.29 21.57 -22.05
CA VAL A 42 16.33 22.68 -21.91
C VAL A 42 16.23 23.24 -20.49
N GLY A 43 16.88 22.59 -19.52
CA GLY A 43 16.83 23.00 -18.11
C GLY A 43 15.53 22.60 -17.41
N GLY A 44 14.74 21.70 -18.00
CA GLY A 44 13.49 21.21 -17.43
C GLY A 44 13.69 20.05 -16.46
N VAL A 45 12.59 19.47 -15.99
CA VAL A 45 12.56 18.45 -14.94
C VAL A 45 12.07 17.15 -15.56
N ALA A 46 12.89 16.10 -15.44
CA ALA A 46 12.51 14.76 -15.88
C ALA A 46 11.33 14.21 -15.10
N HIS A 47 10.71 13.13 -15.60
CA HIS A 47 9.64 12.45 -14.89
C HIS A 47 9.99 12.15 -13.41
N PRO A 48 8.98 12.09 -12.51
CA PRO A 48 9.21 11.98 -11.07
C PRO A 48 10.15 10.83 -10.68
N PRO A 49 11.13 11.04 -9.76
CA PRO A 49 11.30 12.19 -8.86
C PRO A 49 12.10 13.38 -9.44
N GLY A 50 12.34 13.44 -10.75
CA GLY A 50 13.02 14.56 -11.42
C GLY A 50 14.54 14.59 -11.31
N TYR A 51 15.15 13.64 -10.59
CA TYR A 51 16.59 13.36 -10.55
C TYR A 51 17.52 14.60 -10.53
N PRO A 52 17.34 15.55 -9.58
CA PRO A 52 17.99 16.86 -9.63
C PRO A 52 19.52 16.77 -9.65
N LEU A 53 20.11 15.82 -8.92
CA LEU A 53 21.57 15.61 -8.92
C LEU A 53 22.07 15.14 -10.29
N LEU A 54 21.40 14.16 -10.90
CA LEU A 54 21.76 13.65 -12.22
C LEU A 54 21.60 14.73 -13.28
N LEU A 55 20.47 15.43 -13.32
CA LEU A 55 20.24 16.51 -14.27
C LEU A 55 21.23 17.66 -14.09
N THR A 56 21.65 17.97 -12.85
CA THR A 56 22.70 18.99 -12.62
C THR A 56 24.05 18.56 -13.19
N LEU A 57 24.44 17.29 -12.99
CA LEU A 57 25.67 16.74 -13.57
C LEU A 57 25.60 16.75 -15.11
N LEU A 58 24.45 16.40 -15.69
CA LEU A 58 24.24 16.40 -17.14
C LEU A 58 24.22 17.80 -17.74
N ARG A 59 23.61 18.79 -17.06
CA ARG A 59 23.64 20.20 -17.45
C ARG A 59 25.06 20.74 -17.43
N PHE A 60 25.84 20.38 -16.40
CA PHE A 60 27.25 20.74 -16.33
C PHE A 60 28.06 20.09 -17.46
N ALA A 61 27.83 18.80 -17.74
CA ALA A 61 28.46 18.10 -18.87
C ALA A 61 28.08 18.75 -20.21
N HIS A 62 26.81 19.09 -20.41
CA HIS A 62 26.32 19.80 -21.60
C HIS A 62 26.97 21.19 -21.73
N TRP A 63 27.07 21.93 -20.64
CA TRP A 63 27.74 23.24 -20.60
C TRP A 63 29.24 23.13 -20.97
N ILE A 64 29.96 22.12 -20.46
CA ILE A 64 31.36 21.84 -20.86
C ILE A 64 31.43 21.56 -22.36
N VAL A 65 30.57 20.68 -22.87
CA VAL A 65 30.51 20.36 -24.30
C VAL A 65 30.32 21.62 -25.13
N ARG A 66 29.42 22.52 -24.70
CA ARG A 66 29.12 23.76 -25.43
C ARG A 66 30.21 24.84 -25.30
N SER A 67 30.92 24.89 -24.17
CA SER A 67 31.88 25.96 -23.85
C SER A 67 33.31 25.64 -24.28
N CYS A 68 33.73 24.38 -24.21
CA CYS A 68 35.11 23.96 -24.50
C CYS A 68 35.33 23.53 -25.95
N PHE A 69 34.28 23.12 -26.67
CA PHE A 69 34.39 22.59 -28.03
C PHE A 69 34.02 23.52 -29.21
N PRO A 70 33.76 24.84 -29.07
CA PRO A 70 33.68 25.71 -30.26
C PRO A 70 34.98 25.76 -31.08
N VAL A 71 36.10 25.31 -30.51
CA VAL A 71 37.46 25.45 -31.07
C VAL A 71 37.95 24.18 -31.79
N PHE A 72 37.32 23.01 -31.56
CA PHE A 72 37.79 21.70 -32.07
C PHE A 72 36.70 20.94 -32.85
N GLY A 73 35.92 21.62 -33.68
CA GLY A 73 34.95 20.98 -34.60
C GLY A 73 33.79 20.23 -33.91
N GLU A 74 32.74 19.92 -34.66
CA GLU A 74 31.52 19.22 -34.19
C GLU A 74 31.74 17.73 -33.82
N SER A 75 32.94 17.34 -33.40
CA SER A 75 33.34 15.94 -33.31
C SER A 75 32.82 15.21 -32.07
N ILE A 76 32.52 15.90 -30.96
CA ILE A 76 32.05 15.26 -29.72
C ILE A 76 30.59 15.62 -29.45
N ARG A 77 29.71 14.62 -29.53
CA ARG A 77 28.27 14.76 -29.28
C ARG A 77 27.99 14.69 -27.77
N PHE A 78 27.02 15.47 -27.29
CA PHE A 78 26.57 15.44 -25.89
C PHE A 78 26.21 14.02 -25.41
N VAL A 79 25.58 13.22 -26.27
CA VAL A 79 25.26 11.80 -26.02
C VAL A 79 26.49 10.99 -25.59
N TYR A 80 27.62 11.19 -26.26
CA TYR A 80 28.87 10.50 -25.93
C TYR A 80 29.34 10.86 -24.51
N VAL A 81 29.34 12.16 -24.18
CA VAL A 81 29.78 12.64 -22.87
C VAL A 81 28.84 12.18 -21.76
N ALA A 82 27.53 12.17 -22.02
CA ALA A 82 26.53 11.70 -21.07
C ALA A 82 26.67 10.19 -20.79
N ASN A 83 26.85 9.37 -21.83
CA ASN A 83 27.08 7.93 -21.67
C ASN A 83 28.45 7.63 -21.03
N ALA A 84 29.49 8.40 -21.35
CA ALA A 84 30.80 8.27 -20.71
C ALA A 84 30.75 8.65 -19.22
N LEU A 85 30.01 9.71 -18.86
CA LEU A 85 29.74 10.07 -17.47
C LEU A 85 29.03 8.91 -16.75
N ASN A 86 28.01 8.32 -17.36
CA ASN A 86 27.29 7.19 -16.78
C ASN A 86 28.19 5.96 -16.57
N ALA A 87 29.02 5.61 -17.57
CA ALA A 87 30.00 4.53 -17.46
C ALA A 87 31.03 4.78 -16.34
N LEU A 88 31.46 6.03 -16.17
CA LEU A 88 32.34 6.44 -15.07
C LEU A 88 31.65 6.26 -13.71
N LEU A 89 30.40 6.67 -13.57
CA LEU A 89 29.61 6.48 -12.34
C LEU A 89 29.43 4.99 -12.01
N ALA A 90 29.13 4.16 -13.02
CA ALA A 90 29.02 2.71 -12.86
C ALA A 90 30.35 2.06 -12.46
N ALA A 91 31.46 2.46 -13.08
CA ALA A 91 32.80 1.99 -12.72
C ALA A 91 33.20 2.41 -11.30
N ALA A 92 32.84 3.63 -10.89
CA ALA A 92 33.04 4.11 -9.52
C ALA A 92 32.17 3.34 -8.51
N ALA A 93 30.96 2.93 -8.87
CA ALA A 93 30.13 2.06 -8.04
C ALA A 93 30.79 0.69 -7.82
N ALA A 94 31.33 0.08 -8.88
CA ALA A 94 32.10 -1.16 -8.79
C ALA A 94 33.36 -1.01 -7.94
N ALA A 95 34.06 0.13 -8.06
CA ALA A 95 35.19 0.48 -7.20
C ALA A 95 34.77 0.56 -5.72
N CYS A 96 33.55 1.04 -5.43
CA CYS A 96 33.05 1.07 -4.05
C CYS A 96 32.83 -0.33 -3.48
N VAL A 97 32.36 -1.29 -4.29
CA VAL A 97 32.25 -2.70 -3.90
C VAL A 97 33.63 -3.29 -3.59
N SER A 98 34.60 -3.08 -4.48
CA SER A 98 35.98 -3.50 -4.26
C SER A 98 36.57 -2.90 -2.97
N HIS A 99 36.41 -1.59 -2.77
CA HIS A 99 36.88 -0.90 -1.57
C HIS A 99 36.21 -1.42 -0.29
N THR A 100 34.93 -1.77 -0.36
CA THR A 100 34.20 -2.36 0.76
C THR A 100 34.77 -3.72 1.16
N VAL A 101 35.03 -4.60 0.19
CA VAL A 101 35.64 -5.92 0.41
C VAL A 101 37.08 -5.80 0.92
N ASP A 102 37.85 -4.84 0.38
CA ASP A 102 39.20 -4.55 0.86
C ASP A 102 39.21 -4.07 2.33
N LEU A 103 38.28 -3.19 2.70
CA LEU A 103 38.11 -2.76 4.09
C LEU A 103 37.72 -3.91 5.02
N LEU A 104 36.75 -4.73 4.63
CA LEU A 104 36.28 -5.87 5.42
C LEU A 104 37.36 -6.95 5.60
N SER A 105 38.21 -7.15 4.58
CA SER A 105 39.34 -8.09 4.62
C SER A 105 40.57 -7.52 5.35
N LYS A 106 40.46 -6.33 5.97
CA LYS A 106 41.57 -5.63 6.63
C LYS A 106 42.76 -5.39 5.69
N ARG A 107 42.48 -5.16 4.39
CA ARG A 107 43.46 -4.92 3.33
C ARG A 107 44.43 -6.06 3.08
N ARG A 108 43.99 -7.31 3.28
CA ARG A 108 44.80 -8.52 3.08
C ARG A 108 44.49 -9.24 1.77
N SER A 109 43.32 -8.98 1.19
CA SER A 109 42.75 -9.74 0.07
C SER A 109 42.44 -8.83 -1.12
N GLY A 110 43.49 -8.19 -1.65
CA GLY A 110 43.35 -7.21 -2.72
C GLY A 110 42.84 -7.81 -4.04
N ILE A 111 43.23 -9.06 -4.35
CA ILE A 111 42.79 -9.74 -5.57
C ILE A 111 41.31 -10.09 -5.49
N GLU A 112 40.86 -10.59 -4.35
CA GLU A 112 39.46 -10.93 -4.07
C GLU A 112 38.58 -9.68 -4.05
N ALA A 113 39.09 -8.56 -3.53
CA ALA A 113 38.45 -7.26 -3.61
C ALA A 113 38.28 -6.80 -5.06
N VAL A 114 39.31 -6.93 -5.89
CA VAL A 114 39.20 -6.61 -7.33
C VAL A 114 38.18 -7.53 -8.01
N ALA A 115 38.24 -8.83 -7.74
CA ALA A 115 37.33 -9.82 -8.31
C ALA A 115 35.87 -9.55 -7.93
N ALA A 116 35.58 -9.21 -6.68
CA ALA A 116 34.22 -8.87 -6.24
C ALA A 116 33.67 -7.63 -6.96
N GLY A 117 34.49 -6.58 -7.09
CA GLY A 117 34.11 -5.38 -7.82
C GLY A 117 33.89 -5.64 -9.31
N LEU A 118 34.73 -6.46 -9.95
CA LEU A 118 34.55 -6.85 -11.35
C LEU A 118 33.35 -7.77 -11.56
N LEU A 119 33.06 -8.70 -10.66
CA LEU A 119 31.85 -9.53 -10.73
C LEU A 119 30.57 -8.67 -10.65
N PHE A 120 30.57 -7.65 -9.80
CA PHE A 120 29.50 -6.65 -9.77
C PHE A 120 29.43 -5.87 -11.09
N ALA A 121 30.55 -5.32 -11.56
CA ALA A 121 30.62 -4.54 -12.80
C ALA A 121 30.13 -5.31 -14.04
N LEU A 122 30.46 -6.61 -14.12
CA LEU A 122 30.16 -7.49 -15.24
C LEU A 122 28.83 -8.25 -15.07
N SER A 123 28.11 -8.04 -13.96
CA SER A 123 26.77 -8.59 -13.77
C SER A 123 25.81 -8.04 -14.84
N LYS A 124 24.89 -8.88 -15.32
CA LYS A 124 23.99 -8.55 -16.44
C LYS A 124 23.34 -7.17 -16.30
N LEU A 125 22.74 -6.89 -15.14
CA LEU A 125 21.99 -5.66 -14.90
C LEU A 125 22.90 -4.43 -14.82
N THR A 126 24.01 -4.52 -14.08
CA THR A 126 24.97 -3.41 -13.95
C THR A 126 25.63 -3.09 -15.28
N TRP A 127 25.99 -4.13 -16.04
CA TRP A 127 26.54 -4.00 -17.39
C TRP A 127 25.57 -3.34 -18.36
N GLU A 128 24.31 -3.75 -18.34
CA GLU A 128 23.28 -3.23 -19.21
C GLU A 128 23.13 -1.72 -19.04
N TYR A 129 23.03 -1.26 -17.79
CA TYR A 129 22.84 0.15 -17.44
C TYR A 129 24.14 0.97 -17.30
N ALA A 130 25.33 0.36 -17.38
CA ALA A 130 26.58 1.11 -17.44
C ALA A 130 26.82 1.75 -18.82
N ARG A 131 26.28 1.14 -19.88
CA ARG A 131 26.54 1.51 -21.29
C ARG A 131 25.68 2.67 -21.80
N GLY A 132 24.59 2.99 -21.11
CA GLY A 132 23.66 4.05 -21.49
C GLY A 132 23.25 4.88 -20.29
N LEU A 133 23.11 6.19 -20.48
CA LEU A 133 22.72 7.12 -19.42
C LEU A 133 21.37 6.76 -18.80
N GLU A 134 21.40 6.26 -17.57
CA GLU A 134 20.22 6.03 -16.78
C GLU A 134 20.48 6.42 -15.32
N VAL A 135 19.42 6.47 -14.53
CA VAL A 135 19.51 6.91 -13.12
C VAL A 135 20.23 5.90 -12.22
N PHE A 136 20.35 4.65 -12.67
CA PHE A 136 20.83 3.53 -11.88
C PHE A 136 22.32 3.61 -11.52
N ALA A 137 23.17 4.09 -12.44
CA ALA A 137 24.62 4.17 -12.18
C ALA A 137 24.94 5.15 -11.04
N LEU A 138 24.27 6.30 -11.02
CA LEU A 138 24.41 7.29 -9.95
C LEU A 138 23.85 6.74 -8.63
N ASN A 139 22.68 6.09 -8.66
CA ASN A 139 22.11 5.44 -7.47
C ASN A 139 23.06 4.40 -6.88
N ASN A 140 23.61 3.51 -7.72
CA ASN A 140 24.54 2.48 -7.30
C ASN A 140 25.83 3.07 -6.70
N LEU A 141 26.33 4.18 -7.24
CA LEU A 141 27.47 4.88 -6.65
C LEU A 141 27.14 5.44 -5.26
N LEU A 142 25.99 6.09 -5.09
CA LEU A 142 25.56 6.62 -3.79
C LEU A 142 25.38 5.49 -2.76
N VAL A 143 24.76 4.38 -3.15
CA VAL A 143 24.62 3.18 -2.31
C VAL A 143 25.99 2.58 -2.00
N GLY A 144 26.92 2.52 -2.95
CA GLY A 144 28.29 2.06 -2.72
C GLY A 144 29.05 2.92 -1.72
N ILE A 145 28.95 4.25 -1.83
CA ILE A 145 29.53 5.19 -0.86
C ILE A 145 28.90 4.98 0.52
N LEU A 146 27.59 4.78 0.59
CA LEU A 146 26.90 4.50 1.85
C LEU A 146 27.43 3.23 2.51
N HIS A 147 27.60 2.14 1.75
CA HIS A 147 28.18 0.89 2.26
C HIS A 147 29.59 1.10 2.84
N ILE A 148 30.44 1.87 2.15
CA ILE A 148 31.79 2.21 2.65
C ILE A 148 31.69 2.98 3.97
N LEU A 149 30.81 3.98 4.05
CA LEU A 149 30.63 4.80 5.25
C LEU A 149 30.10 3.97 6.43
N VAL A 150 29.17 3.03 6.16
CA VAL A 150 28.65 2.07 7.14
C VAL A 150 29.78 1.18 7.65
N VAL A 151 30.54 0.55 6.76
CA VAL A 151 31.67 -0.33 7.14
C VAL A 151 32.72 0.44 7.94
N ARG A 152 33.08 1.65 7.50
CA ARG A 152 34.01 2.52 8.24
C ARG A 152 33.49 2.90 9.61
N HIS A 153 32.19 3.16 9.74
CA HIS A 153 31.57 3.46 11.02
C HIS A 153 31.56 2.23 11.95
N PHE A 154 31.30 1.04 11.44
CA PHE A 154 31.40 -0.19 12.23
C PHE A 154 32.83 -0.52 12.68
N MET A 155 33.83 -0.25 11.84
CA MET A 155 35.24 -0.43 12.21
C MET A 155 35.72 0.64 13.20
N HIS A 156 35.32 1.89 12.98
CA HIS A 156 35.63 3.03 13.84
C HIS A 156 34.43 3.98 13.92
N ALA A 157 33.67 3.86 15.00
CA ALA A 157 32.47 4.66 15.21
C ALA A 157 32.83 6.14 15.33
N THR A 158 32.46 6.93 14.32
CA THR A 158 32.63 8.38 14.31
C THR A 158 31.35 9.07 13.88
N THR A 159 31.04 10.20 14.52
CA THR A 159 29.88 11.05 14.21
C THR A 159 29.95 11.58 12.78
N ARG A 160 31.15 11.84 12.27
CA ARG A 160 31.38 12.28 10.89
C ARG A 160 30.90 11.25 9.86
N ASN A 161 31.26 9.97 10.02
CA ASN A 161 30.81 8.90 9.11
C ASN A 161 29.28 8.74 9.16
N ALA A 162 28.68 8.85 10.35
CA ALA A 162 27.23 8.77 10.53
C ALA A 162 26.50 9.96 9.85
N CYS A 163 27.00 11.19 10.03
CA CYS A 163 26.44 12.37 9.38
C CYS A 163 26.59 12.33 7.85
N MET A 164 27.75 11.88 7.34
CA MET A 164 27.96 11.70 5.90
C MET A 164 27.06 10.59 5.34
N GLY A 165 26.88 9.48 6.07
CA GLY A 165 25.95 8.42 5.67
C GLY A 165 24.51 8.90 5.62
N ALA A 166 24.06 9.64 6.64
CA ALA A 166 22.73 10.24 6.68
C ALA A 166 22.49 11.22 5.52
N PHE A 167 23.49 12.04 5.17
CA PHE A 167 23.43 12.93 4.02
C PHE A 167 23.27 12.15 2.70
N VAL A 168 23.98 11.03 2.52
CA VAL A 168 23.82 10.18 1.34
C VAL A 168 22.43 9.51 1.33
N CYS A 169 21.92 9.06 2.48
CA CYS A 169 20.58 8.47 2.60
C CYS A 169 19.43 9.44 2.24
N THR A 170 19.60 10.75 2.46
CA THR A 170 18.57 11.73 2.08
C THR A 170 18.40 11.88 0.57
N TYR A 171 19.38 11.46 -0.23
CA TYR A 171 19.24 11.41 -1.70
C TYR A 171 18.62 10.11 -2.21
N THR A 172 18.47 9.10 -1.34
CA THR A 172 17.92 7.78 -1.70
C THR A 172 16.50 7.55 -1.13
N SER A 173 15.85 8.58 -0.57
CA SER A 173 14.52 8.46 0.03
C SER A 173 13.57 9.55 -0.48
N ILE A 174 12.51 9.12 -1.17
CA ILE A 174 11.49 9.97 -1.75
C ILE A 174 10.41 10.28 -0.71
N LEU A 175 10.11 11.56 -0.50
CA LEU A 175 8.85 12.04 0.10
C LEU A 175 8.20 13.07 -0.86
N CYS A 176 7.70 12.60 -2.00
CA CYS A 176 7.09 13.44 -3.05
C CYS A 176 6.00 14.38 -2.51
N VAL A 177 5.14 13.90 -1.61
CA VAL A 177 4.00 14.69 -1.10
C VAL A 177 4.47 15.87 -0.23
N ARG A 178 5.51 15.67 0.58
CA ARG A 178 6.06 16.75 1.41
C ARG A 178 6.81 17.78 0.57
N ALA A 179 7.48 17.35 -0.51
CA ALA A 179 8.12 18.25 -1.45
C ALA A 179 7.08 19.14 -2.15
N LEU A 180 5.98 18.58 -2.64
CA LEU A 180 4.88 19.37 -3.24
C LEU A 180 4.29 20.39 -2.26
N SER A 181 4.06 19.99 -1.00
CA SER A 181 3.52 20.92 0.00
C SER A 181 4.52 22.01 0.40
N THR A 182 5.78 21.65 0.63
CA THR A 182 6.79 22.58 1.19
C THR A 182 7.45 23.45 0.12
N CYS A 183 7.70 22.90 -1.07
CA CYS A 183 8.42 23.58 -2.14
C CYS A 183 7.47 24.23 -3.15
N GLU A 184 6.37 23.55 -3.51
CA GLU A 184 5.41 24.04 -4.53
C GLU A 184 4.18 24.72 -3.90
N GLY A 185 4.08 24.75 -2.57
CA GLY A 185 2.96 25.38 -1.87
C GLY A 185 1.61 24.70 -2.11
N VAL A 186 1.60 23.42 -2.50
CA VAL A 186 0.37 22.65 -2.73
C VAL A 186 -0.25 22.28 -1.39
N ARG A 187 -1.45 22.80 -1.09
CA ARG A 187 -2.17 22.57 0.18
C ARG A 187 -1.32 22.91 1.42
N PRO A 188 -0.92 24.18 1.60
CA PRO A 188 -0.12 24.60 2.76
C PRO A 188 -0.92 24.54 4.07
N ASP A 189 -2.24 24.41 3.97
CA ASP A 189 -3.17 24.18 5.07
C ASP A 189 -3.07 22.77 5.69
N VAL A 190 -2.41 21.83 4.99
CA VAL A 190 -2.27 20.43 5.45
C VAL A 190 -0.84 20.18 5.95
N THR A 191 -0.72 19.75 7.21
CA THR A 191 0.57 19.36 7.79
C THR A 191 0.83 17.88 7.58
N HIS A 192 1.86 17.54 6.78
CA HIS A 192 2.27 16.15 6.56
C HIS A 192 3.36 15.69 7.52
N LEU A 193 3.12 14.58 8.21
CA LEU A 193 4.05 13.93 9.13
C LEU A 193 4.28 12.47 8.73
N SER A 194 5.54 12.04 8.73
CA SER A 194 5.87 10.63 8.51
C SER A 194 5.79 9.88 9.83
N LEU A 195 4.71 9.12 10.02
CA LEU A 195 4.49 8.34 11.23
C LEU A 195 5.59 7.27 11.45
N GLN A 196 6.14 6.72 10.36
CA GLN A 196 7.25 5.77 10.42
C GLN A 196 8.55 6.37 10.97
N LEU A 197 8.75 7.68 10.80
CA LEU A 197 9.95 8.38 11.27
C LEU A 197 9.81 8.93 12.69
N LEU A 198 8.58 9.17 13.18
CA LEU A 198 8.33 9.74 14.52
C LEU A 198 8.97 8.95 15.67
N PRO A 199 9.00 7.60 15.68
CA PRO A 199 9.60 6.81 16.75
C PRO A 199 11.11 7.00 16.91
N PHE A 200 11.82 7.52 15.90
CA PHE A 200 13.27 7.59 15.97
C PHE A 200 13.75 8.72 16.89
N PRO A 201 14.71 8.48 17.81
CA PRO A 201 15.22 9.52 18.71
C PRO A 201 15.75 10.78 18.02
N TRP A 202 16.30 10.64 16.81
CA TRP A 202 16.82 11.78 16.04
C TRP A 202 15.70 12.68 15.49
N PHE A 203 14.46 12.18 15.36
CA PHE A 203 13.34 12.94 14.82
C PHE A 203 12.98 14.15 15.70
N THR A 204 13.34 14.12 16.99
CA THR A 204 13.23 15.26 17.90
C THR A 204 13.85 16.55 17.35
N ARG A 205 14.89 16.44 16.53
CA ARG A 205 15.55 17.59 15.88
C ARG A 205 14.70 18.26 14.79
N GLN A 206 13.69 17.53 14.28
CA GLN A 206 12.76 17.99 13.24
C GLN A 206 11.48 18.61 13.84
N HIS A 207 11.22 18.47 15.14
CA HIS A 207 10.00 18.98 15.77
C HIS A 207 9.78 20.48 15.54
N LYS A 208 10.87 21.26 15.47
CA LYS A 208 10.82 22.70 15.16
C LYS A 208 10.21 23.04 13.80
N LEU A 209 10.15 22.08 12.87
CA LEU A 209 9.51 22.25 11.57
C LEU A 209 7.99 22.16 11.64
N TYR A 210 7.43 21.75 12.79
CA TYR A 210 6.02 21.50 12.99
C TYR A 210 5.51 22.28 14.21
N PRO A 211 5.44 23.62 14.12
CA PRO A 211 5.12 24.47 15.28
C PRO A 211 3.70 24.26 15.82
N SER A 212 2.78 23.75 14.99
CA SER A 212 1.41 23.44 15.37
C SER A 212 1.24 22.04 15.95
N VAL A 213 2.28 21.21 16.01
CA VAL A 213 2.20 19.81 16.42
C VAL A 213 2.91 19.63 17.75
N ALA A 214 2.22 19.00 18.69
CA ALA A 214 2.78 18.66 19.98
C ALA A 214 3.32 17.22 19.98
N PHE A 215 4.58 17.03 20.34
CA PHE A 215 5.24 15.72 20.32
C PHE A 215 5.43 15.18 21.74
N PRO A 216 4.96 13.95 22.04
CA PRO A 216 5.23 13.30 23.32
C PRO A 216 6.70 12.87 23.40
N ARG A 217 7.15 12.52 24.61
CA ARG A 217 8.52 12.06 24.84
C ARG A 217 8.71 10.66 24.27
N ILE A 218 9.72 10.49 23.40
CA ILE A 218 10.10 9.17 22.89
C ILE A 218 10.75 8.36 24.05
N ARG A 219 10.08 7.30 24.49
CA ARG A 219 10.56 6.38 25.53
C ARG A 219 11.49 5.31 24.93
N ARG A 220 12.19 4.56 25.79
CA ARG A 220 13.13 3.51 25.36
C ARG A 220 12.46 2.30 24.70
N ASP A 221 11.19 2.05 25.04
CA ASP A 221 10.40 0.94 24.54
C ASP A 221 9.70 1.24 23.20
N VAL A 222 9.77 2.47 22.69
CA VAL A 222 9.15 2.86 21.42
C VAL A 222 9.96 2.27 20.26
N SER A 223 9.27 1.59 19.34
CA SER A 223 9.86 1.04 18.12
C SER A 223 9.12 1.52 16.87
N THR A 224 9.66 1.23 15.68
CA THR A 224 8.98 1.49 14.40
C THR A 224 8.05 0.34 13.98
N THR A 225 7.99 -0.74 14.76
CA THR A 225 7.13 -1.88 14.48
C THR A 225 5.71 -1.56 14.93
N LYS A 226 4.78 -1.46 13.96
CA LYS A 226 3.39 -1.07 14.20
C LYS A 226 2.62 -1.98 15.17
N SER A 227 3.03 -3.24 15.29
CA SER A 227 2.45 -4.24 16.21
C SER A 227 3.07 -4.22 17.62
N SER A 228 4.04 -3.34 17.90
CA SER A 228 4.66 -3.27 19.22
C SER A 228 3.85 -2.44 20.20
N GLU A 229 3.74 -2.90 21.45
CA GLU A 229 3.02 -2.19 22.50
C GLU A 229 3.60 -0.78 22.76
N GLY A 230 4.94 -0.66 22.69
CA GLY A 230 5.62 0.63 22.84
C GLY A 230 5.25 1.64 21.74
N TYR A 231 5.08 1.18 20.50
CA TYR A 231 4.58 2.01 19.41
C TYR A 231 3.13 2.42 19.63
N ALA A 232 2.26 1.46 19.98
CA ALA A 232 0.85 1.71 20.26
C ALA A 232 0.67 2.76 21.37
N ARG A 233 1.41 2.64 22.47
CA ARG A 233 1.38 3.63 23.56
C ARG A 233 1.87 5.01 23.11
N PHE A 234 2.95 5.07 22.34
CA PHE A 234 3.47 6.32 21.80
C PHE A 234 2.46 7.00 20.85
N LEU A 235 1.82 6.22 19.98
CA LEU A 235 0.80 6.71 19.07
C LEU A 235 -0.43 7.22 19.82
N HIS A 236 -0.88 6.50 20.87
CA HIS A 236 -1.94 6.98 21.75
C HIS A 236 -1.60 8.34 22.38
N GLU A 237 -0.42 8.47 23.01
CA GLU A 237 0.03 9.74 23.62
C GLU A 237 0.10 10.86 22.58
N PHE A 238 0.60 10.57 21.38
CA PHE A 238 0.70 11.53 20.28
C PHE A 238 -0.69 12.02 19.82
N LEU A 239 -1.62 11.09 19.59
CA LEU A 239 -2.99 11.41 19.20
C LEU A 239 -3.71 12.18 20.31
N ALA A 240 -3.60 11.75 21.58
CA ALA A 240 -4.27 12.39 22.70
C ALA A 240 -3.87 13.87 22.86
N VAL A 241 -2.56 14.15 22.79
CA VAL A 241 -2.06 15.52 22.94
C VAL A 241 -2.48 16.42 21.76
N ASN A 242 -2.50 15.89 20.53
CA ASN A 242 -2.88 16.67 19.35
C ASN A 242 -4.41 16.76 19.15
N MET A 243 -5.18 15.79 19.63
CA MET A 243 -6.65 15.79 19.57
C MET A 243 -7.22 16.99 20.33
N ALA A 244 -6.63 17.32 21.48
CA ALA A 244 -7.02 18.50 22.26
C ALA A 244 -6.80 19.83 21.51
N GLN A 245 -5.85 19.86 20.57
CA GLN A 245 -5.48 21.07 19.82
C GLN A 245 -6.20 21.18 18.48
N HIS A 246 -6.34 20.06 17.76
CA HIS A 246 -6.79 20.02 16.38
C HIS A 246 -8.20 19.43 16.21
N GLY A 247 -8.77 18.85 17.27
CA GLY A 247 -10.09 18.24 17.25
C GLY A 247 -10.21 17.21 16.14
N ASP A 248 -11.25 17.33 15.31
CA ASP A 248 -11.59 16.39 14.25
C ASP A 248 -10.75 16.52 12.97
N ARG A 249 -9.61 17.22 13.01
CA ARG A 249 -8.74 17.47 11.84
C ARG A 249 -7.50 16.58 11.80
N LEU A 250 -7.59 15.41 12.43
CA LEU A 250 -6.51 14.43 12.49
C LEU A 250 -6.81 13.24 11.58
N PHE A 251 -5.83 12.90 10.75
CA PHE A 251 -5.92 11.80 9.80
C PHE A 251 -4.70 10.90 9.91
N LEU A 252 -4.92 9.59 9.84
CA LEU A 252 -3.88 8.57 9.88
C LEU A 252 -3.87 7.80 8.57
N ASP A 253 -2.68 7.45 8.12
CA ASP A 253 -2.53 6.52 7.00
C ASP A 253 -3.16 5.15 7.33
N LEU A 254 -3.76 4.51 6.34
CA LEU A 254 -4.48 3.23 6.52
C LEU A 254 -3.56 2.11 7.04
N HIS A 255 -2.28 2.14 6.66
CA HIS A 255 -1.27 1.13 6.95
C HIS A 255 -0.36 1.49 8.14
N ALA A 256 -0.54 2.69 8.68
CA ALA A 256 0.24 3.22 9.80
C ALA A 256 -0.04 2.50 11.13
N VAL A 257 -1.16 1.79 11.22
CA VAL A 257 -1.63 1.08 12.41
C VAL A 257 -1.69 -0.42 12.15
N ASN A 258 -1.62 -1.19 13.24
CA ASN A 258 -1.93 -2.61 13.20
C ASN A 258 -3.46 -2.75 13.21
N ASP A 259 -4.01 -3.25 12.12
CA ASP A 259 -5.42 -3.43 11.87
C ASP A 259 -6.07 -4.42 12.86
N HIS A 260 -5.32 -5.42 13.33
CA HIS A 260 -5.76 -6.34 14.38
C HIS A 260 -6.07 -5.64 15.72
N ASP A 261 -5.50 -4.45 15.95
CA ASP A 261 -5.74 -3.68 17.18
C ASP A 261 -6.97 -2.78 17.06
N ILE A 262 -7.57 -2.67 15.87
CA ILE A 262 -8.81 -1.95 15.63
C ILE A 262 -9.97 -2.86 16.01
N ALA A 263 -10.74 -2.46 17.02
CA ALA A 263 -11.92 -3.18 17.42
C ALA A 263 -12.99 -3.14 16.30
N PRO A 264 -13.93 -4.10 16.25
CA PRO A 264 -14.94 -4.18 15.19
C PRO A 264 -15.77 -2.91 15.01
N ASN A 265 -15.97 -2.13 16.07
CA ASN A 265 -16.68 -0.84 16.03
C ASN A 265 -15.77 0.35 15.61
N GLY A 266 -14.58 0.09 15.08
CA GLY A 266 -13.59 1.09 14.70
C GLY A 266 -12.87 1.73 15.88
N GLN A 267 -13.00 1.20 17.11
CA GLN A 267 -12.26 1.74 18.25
C GLN A 267 -10.79 1.34 18.20
N TYR A 268 -9.91 2.31 18.40
CA TYR A 268 -8.46 2.12 18.39
C TYR A 268 -7.81 3.05 19.40
N LEU A 269 -7.08 2.49 20.38
CA LEU A 269 -6.34 3.24 21.39
C LEU A 269 -7.14 4.36 22.09
N GLY A 270 -8.42 4.12 22.38
CA GLY A 270 -9.28 5.13 23.01
C GLY A 270 -9.73 6.25 22.07
N PHE A 271 -9.66 6.02 20.75
CA PHE A 271 -10.22 6.85 19.69
C PHE A 271 -11.15 6.02 18.81
N SER A 272 -11.88 6.69 17.91
CA SER A 272 -12.62 6.04 16.83
C SER A 272 -11.99 6.40 15.50
N LEU A 273 -11.73 5.37 14.69
CA LEU A 273 -11.26 5.48 13.32
C LEU A 273 -12.44 5.27 12.38
N SER A 274 -12.68 6.25 11.52
CA SER A 274 -13.66 6.16 10.43
C SER A 274 -12.96 6.37 9.09
N PRO A 275 -13.25 5.59 8.04
CA PRO A 275 -12.58 5.75 6.77
C PRO A 275 -12.89 7.13 6.18
N HIS A 276 -11.90 7.77 5.56
CA HIS A 276 -12.03 9.08 4.94
C HIS A 276 -11.15 9.16 3.69
N GLY A 277 -11.70 8.69 2.56
CA GLY A 277 -10.93 8.53 1.33
C GLY A 277 -9.83 7.49 1.52
N LEU A 278 -8.56 7.89 1.37
CA LEU A 278 -7.38 7.02 1.47
C LEU A 278 -6.78 6.92 2.89
N VAL A 279 -7.39 7.60 3.86
CA VAL A 279 -6.88 7.72 5.24
C VAL A 279 -7.98 7.42 6.25
N TRP A 280 -7.59 7.15 7.49
CA TRP A 280 -8.49 7.11 8.64
C TRP A 280 -8.66 8.51 9.22
N LYS A 281 -9.89 8.98 9.37
CA LYS A 281 -10.18 10.13 10.23
C LYS A 281 -10.16 9.65 11.69
N VAL A 282 -9.39 10.35 12.52
CA VAL A 282 -9.33 10.10 13.97
C VAL A 282 -10.35 11.00 14.65
N SER A 283 -11.27 10.39 15.38
CA SER A 283 -12.27 11.09 16.17
C SER A 283 -12.18 10.64 17.63
N PRO A 284 -12.59 11.46 18.61
CA PRO A 284 -12.85 10.96 19.95
C PRO A 284 -13.89 9.82 19.86
N PRO A 285 -13.84 8.82 20.76
CA PRO A 285 -14.81 7.74 20.74
C PRO A 285 -16.23 8.31 20.76
N PRO A 286 -17.11 7.88 19.84
CA PRO A 286 -18.51 8.20 19.95
C PRO A 286 -19.10 7.46 21.15
N PRO A 287 -19.64 8.16 22.17
CA PRO A 287 -20.29 7.50 23.31
C PRO A 287 -21.73 7.05 23.00
N THR A 288 -22.30 7.44 21.84
CA THR A 288 -23.70 7.14 21.51
C THR A 288 -23.91 6.57 20.10
N ALA A 289 -25.03 5.88 19.90
CA ALA A 289 -25.47 5.39 18.59
C ALA A 289 -25.76 6.54 17.59
N ALA A 290 -26.09 7.73 18.08
CA ALA A 290 -26.33 8.90 17.23
C ALA A 290 -25.03 9.38 16.57
N ASP A 291 -23.93 9.41 17.33
CA ASP A 291 -22.62 9.82 16.82
C ASP A 291 -22.07 8.84 15.77
N ALA A 292 -22.33 7.54 15.94
CA ALA A 292 -22.00 6.54 14.93
C ALA A 292 -22.75 6.76 13.61
N GLY A 293 -24.02 7.18 13.67
CA GLY A 293 -24.81 7.55 12.50
C GLY A 293 -24.23 8.77 11.77
N VAL A 294 -23.76 9.79 12.50
CA VAL A 294 -23.12 10.97 11.92
C VAL A 294 -21.82 10.60 11.20
N LEU A 295 -20.97 9.78 11.82
CA LEU A 295 -19.73 9.32 11.19
C LEU A 295 -19.99 8.45 9.96
N TYR A 296 -21.03 7.61 10.00
CA TYR A 296 -21.45 6.81 8.84
C TYR A 296 -21.90 7.70 7.68
N SER A 297 -22.76 8.69 7.93
CA SER A 297 -23.20 9.63 6.89
C SER A 297 -22.04 10.48 6.34
N LEU A 298 -21.07 10.85 7.17
CA LEU A 298 -19.87 11.55 6.73
C LEU A 298 -19.02 10.66 5.80
N TRP A 299 -18.85 9.39 6.15
CA TRP A 299 -18.17 8.42 5.29
C TRP A 299 -18.91 8.23 3.96
N GLU A 300 -20.23 8.05 3.98
CA GLU A 300 -21.05 7.89 2.76
C GLU A 300 -20.97 9.12 1.84
N ALA A 301 -20.84 10.32 2.41
CA ALA A 301 -20.63 11.55 1.67
C ALA A 301 -19.18 11.77 1.18
N THR A 302 -18.21 11.01 1.70
CA THR A 302 -16.80 11.14 1.32
C THR A 302 -16.53 10.32 0.05
N PRO A 303 -16.01 10.93 -1.02
CA PRO A 303 -15.71 10.19 -2.25
C PRO A 303 -14.72 9.06 -1.98
N SER A 304 -15.13 7.83 -2.26
CA SER A 304 -14.23 6.69 -2.31
C SER A 304 -13.52 6.62 -3.67
N PRO A 305 -12.35 5.97 -3.76
CA PRO A 305 -11.69 5.74 -5.06
C PRO A 305 -12.67 5.08 -6.05
N PRO A 306 -12.92 5.68 -7.23
CA PRO A 306 -14.08 5.34 -8.04
C PRO A 306 -14.02 3.93 -8.67
N MET A 307 -12.81 3.38 -8.87
CA MET A 307 -12.61 2.07 -9.47
C MET A 307 -11.51 1.29 -8.74
N PHE A 308 -11.60 -0.04 -8.74
CA PHE A 308 -10.50 -0.91 -8.37
C PHE A 308 -9.31 -0.67 -9.31
N VAL A 309 -8.12 -0.48 -8.76
CA VAL A 309 -6.92 -0.21 -9.54
C VAL A 309 -6.13 -1.51 -9.68
N ALA A 310 -5.90 -1.95 -10.91
CA ALA A 310 -5.07 -3.11 -11.20
C ALA A 310 -3.62 -2.83 -10.79
N ALA A 311 -3.24 -3.18 -9.56
CA ALA A 311 -1.89 -2.91 -9.04
C ALA A 311 -0.79 -3.53 -9.91
N VAL A 312 -1.05 -4.66 -10.56
CA VAL A 312 -0.13 -5.32 -11.49
C VAL A 312 0.23 -4.50 -12.73
N ALA A 313 -0.57 -3.48 -13.06
CA ALA A 313 -0.25 -2.55 -14.14
C ALA A 313 1.01 -1.73 -13.80
N PHE A 314 1.43 -1.73 -12.54
CA PHE A 314 2.57 -1.01 -12.04
C PHE A 314 3.65 -1.97 -11.51
N PRO A 315 4.94 -1.66 -11.74
CA PRO A 315 6.03 -2.47 -11.20
C PRO A 315 5.98 -2.55 -9.66
N PRO A 316 6.15 -3.74 -9.05
CA PRO A 316 6.25 -3.86 -7.60
C PRO A 316 7.32 -2.92 -7.03
N GLY A 317 6.95 -2.15 -6.00
CA GLY A 317 7.83 -1.15 -5.37
C GLY A 317 7.80 0.24 -6.00
N SER A 318 7.06 0.45 -7.10
CA SER A 318 6.79 1.79 -7.62
C SER A 318 5.79 2.55 -6.71
N TRP A 319 5.75 3.89 -6.82
CA TRP A 319 4.79 4.68 -6.05
C TRP A 319 3.36 4.47 -6.55
N GLU A 320 3.17 4.21 -7.85
CA GLU A 320 1.89 3.87 -8.46
C GLU A 320 1.36 2.53 -7.95
N PHE A 321 2.25 1.54 -7.82
CA PHE A 321 1.91 0.25 -7.21
C PHE A 321 1.42 0.45 -5.77
N ALA A 322 2.16 1.22 -4.96
CA ALA A 322 1.76 1.52 -3.58
C ALA A 322 0.44 2.31 -3.52
N ALA A 323 0.25 3.31 -4.39
CA ALA A 323 -0.98 4.09 -4.46
C ALA A 323 -2.19 3.25 -4.88
N ALA A 324 -2.00 2.33 -5.84
CA ALA A 324 -3.03 1.38 -6.28
C ALA A 324 -3.45 0.46 -5.13
N VAL A 325 -2.48 -0.08 -4.38
CA VAL A 325 -2.74 -0.92 -3.21
C VAL A 325 -3.53 -0.16 -2.13
N ILE A 326 -3.09 1.06 -1.78
CA ILE A 326 -3.78 1.90 -0.79
C ILE A 326 -5.22 2.23 -1.24
N ALA A 327 -5.42 2.53 -2.53
CA ALA A 327 -6.75 2.82 -3.07
C ALA A 327 -7.70 1.61 -2.97
N ASN A 328 -7.19 0.41 -3.24
CA ASN A 328 -7.98 -0.81 -3.11
C ASN A 328 -8.25 -1.16 -1.65
N ASP A 329 -7.25 -1.04 -0.77
CA ASP A 329 -7.40 -1.28 0.67
C ASP A 329 -8.39 -0.30 1.30
N ALA A 330 -8.40 0.96 0.86
CA ALA A 330 -9.39 1.95 1.28
C ALA A 330 -10.83 1.55 0.92
N ARG A 331 -11.06 0.95 -0.26
CA ARG A 331 -12.38 0.43 -0.64
C ARG A 331 -12.81 -0.71 0.28
N TYR A 332 -11.90 -1.65 0.52
CA TYR A 332 -12.18 -2.79 1.39
C TYR A 332 -12.46 -2.35 2.85
N GLN A 333 -11.63 -1.48 3.40
CA GLN A 333 -11.82 -0.93 4.75
C GLN A 333 -13.09 -0.10 4.88
N GLY A 334 -13.47 0.65 3.84
CA GLY A 334 -14.78 1.32 3.76
C GLY A 334 -15.94 0.33 3.86
N ALA A 335 -15.86 -0.78 3.12
CA ALA A 335 -16.87 -1.83 3.16
C ALA A 335 -16.94 -2.54 4.53
N LEU A 336 -15.80 -2.79 5.19
CA LEU A 336 -15.76 -3.38 6.54
C LEU A 336 -16.31 -2.44 7.61
N TYR A 337 -15.99 -1.15 7.53
CA TYR A 337 -16.56 -0.13 8.41
C TYR A 337 -18.08 -0.10 8.29
N ALA A 338 -18.59 -0.14 7.07
CA ALA A 338 -20.02 -0.12 6.83
C ALA A 338 -20.72 -1.43 7.23
N LEU A 339 -20.09 -2.59 7.01
CA LEU A 339 -20.58 -3.86 7.51
C LEU A 339 -20.74 -3.81 9.03
N SER A 340 -19.70 -3.36 9.74
CA SER A 340 -19.68 -3.29 11.20
C SER A 340 -20.77 -2.35 11.74
N TYR A 341 -20.95 -1.18 11.10
CA TYR A 341 -22.04 -0.27 11.43
C TYR A 341 -23.43 -0.93 11.35
N TRP A 342 -23.71 -1.67 10.27
CA TRP A 342 -25.00 -2.34 10.11
C TRP A 342 -25.18 -3.52 11.06
N LEU A 343 -24.11 -4.26 11.39
CA LEU A 343 -24.15 -5.34 12.37
C LEU A 343 -24.48 -4.82 13.78
N ASP A 344 -23.92 -3.68 14.17
CA ASP A 344 -24.26 -3.05 15.45
C ASP A 344 -25.69 -2.49 15.43
N ARG A 345 -26.10 -1.85 14.33
CA ARG A 345 -27.47 -1.34 14.19
C ARG A 345 -28.50 -2.47 14.28
N ALA A 346 -28.21 -3.64 13.72
CA ALA A 346 -29.09 -4.82 13.75
C ALA A 346 -29.54 -5.21 15.17
N ARG A 347 -28.69 -4.97 16.18
CA ARG A 347 -29.00 -5.29 17.60
C ARG A 347 -30.09 -4.42 18.20
N THR A 348 -30.41 -3.29 17.57
CA THR A 348 -31.32 -2.26 18.09
C THR A 348 -32.57 -2.06 17.25
N ILE A 349 -32.74 -2.81 16.16
CA ILE A 349 -33.86 -2.66 15.24
C ILE A 349 -35.17 -3.11 15.92
N GLN A 350 -36.19 -2.24 15.88
CA GLN A 350 -37.51 -2.55 16.41
C GLN A 350 -38.60 -2.43 15.34
N HIS A 351 -38.49 -1.45 14.43
CA HIS A 351 -39.54 -1.12 13.49
C HIS A 351 -39.29 -1.66 12.08
N ALA A 352 -40.36 -1.93 11.32
CA ALA A 352 -40.26 -2.44 9.95
C ALA A 352 -39.48 -1.50 9.01
N ASN A 353 -39.62 -0.18 9.19
CA ASN A 353 -38.85 0.81 8.42
C ASN A 353 -37.33 0.73 8.68
N GLU A 354 -36.93 0.40 9.91
CA GLU A 354 -35.52 0.23 10.27
C GLU A 354 -34.95 -1.06 9.68
N VAL A 355 -35.74 -2.15 9.68
CA VAL A 355 -35.38 -3.40 8.99
C VAL A 355 -35.20 -3.14 7.49
N ALA A 356 -36.11 -2.41 6.84
CA ALA A 356 -35.99 -2.05 5.42
C ALA A 356 -34.68 -1.28 5.14
N THR A 357 -34.35 -0.31 5.99
CA THR A 357 -33.11 0.47 5.86
C THR A 357 -31.88 -0.41 6.04
N TYR A 358 -31.90 -1.33 7.02
CA TYR A 358 -30.84 -2.31 7.25
C TYR A 358 -30.62 -3.25 6.06
N VAL A 359 -31.70 -3.78 5.47
CA VAL A 359 -31.62 -4.69 4.32
C VAL A 359 -31.01 -4.00 3.11
N LEU A 360 -31.48 -2.78 2.79
CA LEU A 360 -30.93 -1.99 1.69
C LEU A 360 -29.47 -1.59 1.94
N GLY A 361 -29.14 -1.22 3.18
CA GLY A 361 -27.77 -0.95 3.59
C GLY A 361 -26.86 -2.15 3.38
N LEU A 362 -27.23 -3.31 3.92
CA LEU A 362 -26.45 -4.54 3.75
C LEU A 362 -26.38 -5.03 2.31
N HIS A 363 -27.42 -4.82 1.50
CA HIS A 363 -27.40 -5.19 0.08
C HIS A 363 -26.22 -4.51 -0.63
N ARG A 364 -26.08 -3.19 -0.44
CA ARG A 364 -24.95 -2.41 -0.98
C ARG A 364 -23.60 -2.92 -0.47
N ILE A 365 -23.51 -3.31 0.81
CA ILE A 365 -22.26 -3.80 1.38
C ILE A 365 -21.88 -5.18 0.82
N VAL A 366 -22.87 -6.05 0.58
CA VAL A 366 -22.65 -7.34 -0.09
C VAL A 366 -22.14 -7.13 -1.51
N GLU A 367 -22.69 -6.16 -2.25
CA GLU A 367 -22.20 -5.81 -3.59
C GLU A 367 -20.74 -5.34 -3.54
N LEU A 368 -20.40 -4.40 -2.63
CA LEU A 368 -19.04 -3.88 -2.47
C LEU A 368 -18.03 -4.97 -2.07
N LEU A 369 -18.34 -5.80 -1.07
CA LEU A 369 -17.44 -6.88 -0.63
C LEU A 369 -17.32 -7.98 -1.69
N THR A 370 -18.39 -8.26 -2.44
CA THR A 370 -18.35 -9.20 -3.56
C THR A 370 -17.46 -8.68 -4.69
N GLU A 371 -17.54 -7.39 -5.00
CA GLU A 371 -16.67 -6.76 -5.99
C GLU A 371 -15.20 -6.87 -5.56
N VAL A 372 -14.87 -6.52 -4.31
CA VAL A 372 -13.49 -6.61 -3.77
C VAL A 372 -12.95 -8.04 -3.82
N ASP A 373 -13.74 -9.01 -3.36
CA ASP A 373 -13.38 -10.43 -3.34
C ASP A 373 -13.19 -11.02 -4.75
N ALA A 374 -14.03 -10.63 -5.71
CA ALA A 374 -13.91 -11.07 -7.11
C ALA A 374 -12.61 -10.56 -7.76
N HIS A 375 -12.23 -9.31 -7.50
CA HIS A 375 -10.97 -8.75 -8.00
C HIS A 375 -9.75 -9.44 -7.37
N ALA A 376 -9.80 -9.71 -6.07
CA ALA A 376 -8.72 -10.41 -5.37
C ALA A 376 -8.52 -11.86 -5.85
N SER A 377 -9.61 -12.54 -6.23
CA SER A 377 -9.59 -13.93 -6.69
C SER A 377 -9.05 -14.09 -8.12
N SER A 378 -9.10 -13.04 -8.95
CA SER A 378 -8.40 -13.04 -10.24
C SER A 378 -6.89 -12.92 -9.99
N SER A 379 -6.12 -13.98 -10.26
CA SER A 379 -4.67 -14.05 -9.96
C SER A 379 -3.82 -12.97 -10.66
N GLU A 380 -4.42 -12.16 -11.52
CA GLU A 380 -3.81 -11.04 -12.20
C GLU A 380 -3.86 -9.74 -11.38
N ALA A 381 -4.30 -9.73 -10.12
CA ALA A 381 -4.51 -8.48 -9.38
C ALA A 381 -4.22 -8.56 -7.86
N TRP A 382 -3.05 -9.04 -7.44
CA TRP A 382 -2.64 -8.86 -6.03
C TRP A 382 -2.36 -7.37 -5.78
N GLY A 383 -3.40 -6.65 -5.38
CA GLY A 383 -3.41 -5.22 -5.12
C GLY A 383 -4.08 -4.86 -3.80
N LEU A 384 -4.12 -5.79 -2.84
CA LEU A 384 -4.64 -5.61 -1.47
C LEU A 384 -3.59 -6.11 -0.48
N THR A 385 -3.59 -5.55 0.73
CA THR A 385 -2.73 -6.04 1.82
C THR A 385 -3.34 -7.14 2.68
N TYR A 386 -4.61 -7.47 2.44
CA TYR A 386 -5.38 -8.47 3.19
C TYR A 386 -5.32 -9.86 2.55
N GLU A 387 -5.42 -10.91 3.37
CA GLU A 387 -5.49 -12.28 2.86
C GLU A 387 -6.82 -12.53 2.16
N ALA A 388 -6.78 -13.31 1.07
CA ALA A 388 -8.00 -13.74 0.36
C ALA A 388 -9.02 -14.43 1.28
N TYR A 389 -8.54 -15.13 2.32
CA TYR A 389 -9.38 -15.74 3.34
C TYR A 389 -10.26 -14.72 4.07
N ASP A 390 -9.68 -13.58 4.50
CA ASP A 390 -10.42 -12.55 5.23
C ASP A 390 -11.45 -11.85 4.35
N LEU A 391 -11.10 -11.63 3.08
CA LEU A 391 -12.02 -11.08 2.07
C LEU A 391 -13.24 -11.99 1.89
N ALA A 392 -12.98 -13.28 1.64
CA ALA A 392 -14.02 -14.29 1.45
C ALA A 392 -14.90 -14.45 2.70
N LYS A 393 -14.29 -14.45 3.89
CA LYS A 393 -14.98 -14.52 5.19
C LYS A 393 -15.93 -13.35 5.38
N ASN A 394 -15.46 -12.12 5.18
CA ASN A 394 -16.27 -10.92 5.38
C ASN A 394 -17.39 -10.79 4.34
N ALA A 395 -17.13 -11.15 3.08
CA ALA A 395 -18.16 -11.23 2.06
C ALA A 395 -19.21 -12.31 2.38
N GLY A 396 -18.78 -13.47 2.91
CA GLY A 396 -19.67 -14.53 3.39
C GLY A 396 -20.54 -14.06 4.56
N LEU A 397 -19.95 -13.40 5.56
CA LEU A 397 -20.66 -12.84 6.71
C LEU A 397 -21.73 -11.83 6.27
N ALA A 398 -21.38 -10.91 5.36
CA ALA A 398 -22.31 -9.93 4.83
C ALA A 398 -23.49 -10.61 4.11
N ALA A 399 -23.22 -11.63 3.29
CA ALA A 399 -24.26 -12.39 2.57
C ALA A 399 -25.22 -13.12 3.53
N MET A 400 -24.70 -13.76 4.58
CA MET A 400 -25.52 -14.38 5.63
C MET A 400 -26.46 -13.37 6.29
N ARG A 401 -25.94 -12.19 6.59
CA ARG A 401 -26.65 -11.14 7.34
C ARG A 401 -27.69 -10.42 6.49
N LEU A 402 -27.41 -10.24 5.20
CA LEU A 402 -28.39 -9.77 4.22
C LEU A 402 -29.56 -10.75 4.13
N GLN A 403 -29.26 -12.06 4.00
CA GLN A 403 -30.30 -13.08 3.93
C GLN A 403 -31.19 -13.01 5.17
N ALA A 404 -30.60 -13.02 6.38
CA ALA A 404 -31.37 -12.97 7.62
C ALA A 404 -32.24 -11.70 7.72
N GLY A 405 -31.76 -10.58 7.17
CA GLY A 405 -32.55 -9.36 7.03
C GLY A 405 -33.74 -9.51 6.08
N ILE A 406 -33.55 -10.20 4.95
CA ILE A 406 -34.62 -10.49 3.98
C ILE A 406 -35.70 -11.38 4.63
N GLU A 407 -35.32 -12.40 5.39
CA GLU A 407 -36.28 -13.25 6.13
C GLU A 407 -37.07 -12.44 7.16
N LEU A 408 -36.42 -11.47 7.81
CA LEU A 408 -37.05 -10.60 8.80
C LEU A 408 -38.05 -9.61 8.17
N ILE A 409 -37.75 -9.09 6.97
CA ILE A 409 -38.58 -8.07 6.29
C ILE A 409 -39.71 -8.66 5.45
N ALA A 410 -39.52 -9.84 4.85
CA ALA A 410 -40.50 -10.50 3.98
C ALA A 410 -41.93 -10.53 4.56
N PRO A 411 -42.19 -10.97 5.81
CA PRO A 411 -43.55 -11.00 6.37
C PRO A 411 -44.13 -9.60 6.64
N ARG A 412 -43.30 -8.54 6.64
CA ARG A 412 -43.68 -7.16 6.94
C ARG A 412 -43.88 -6.30 5.68
N MET A 413 -43.56 -6.83 4.49
CA MET A 413 -43.61 -6.10 3.22
C MET A 413 -45.00 -5.55 2.89
N ALA A 414 -46.05 -6.35 3.05
CA ALA A 414 -47.42 -5.93 2.75
C ALA A 414 -47.86 -4.74 3.62
N ALA A 415 -47.47 -4.73 4.90
CA ALA A 415 -47.79 -3.63 5.83
C ALA A 415 -47.03 -2.34 5.46
N LEU A 416 -45.76 -2.46 5.07
CA LEU A 416 -44.95 -1.33 4.60
C LEU A 416 -45.53 -0.69 3.34
N MET A 417 -45.97 -1.51 2.38
CA MET A 417 -46.59 -1.04 1.14
C MET A 417 -47.87 -0.24 1.41
N GLU A 418 -48.75 -0.77 2.29
CA GLU A 418 -50.01 -0.08 2.61
C GLU A 418 -49.77 1.22 3.40
N GLN A 419 -48.76 1.24 4.29
CA GLN A 419 -48.34 2.48 4.94
C GLN A 419 -47.84 3.51 3.93
N HIS A 420 -47.01 3.09 2.97
CA HIS A 420 -46.45 3.96 1.94
C HIS A 420 -47.48 4.42 0.91
N ARG A 421 -48.56 3.68 0.69
CA ARG A 421 -49.68 4.09 -0.18
C ARG A 421 -50.52 5.20 0.46
N ARG A 422 -50.56 5.27 1.79
CA ARG A 422 -51.34 6.25 2.57
C ARG A 422 -50.61 7.56 2.80
N SER A 423 -49.28 7.52 3.00
CA SER A 423 -48.44 8.72 2.96
C SER A 423 -48.13 9.00 1.49
N GLU A 424 -48.40 10.18 0.93
CA GLU A 424 -47.96 10.54 -0.44
C GLU A 424 -46.43 10.48 -0.56
N GLY A 425 -45.89 9.28 -0.78
CA GLY A 425 -44.49 8.98 -0.62
C GLY A 425 -43.63 9.63 -1.70
N SER A 426 -42.45 10.13 -1.31
CA SER A 426 -41.47 10.69 -2.25
C SER A 426 -41.05 9.65 -3.30
N GLN A 427 -40.60 10.13 -4.46
CA GLN A 427 -40.08 9.26 -5.53
C GLN A 427 -38.93 8.36 -5.05
N GLU A 428 -38.08 8.87 -4.16
CA GLU A 428 -36.98 8.11 -3.54
C GLU A 428 -37.49 6.97 -2.66
N ALA A 429 -38.54 7.22 -1.86
CA ALA A 429 -39.12 6.21 -1.00
C ALA A 429 -39.82 5.09 -1.80
N ARG A 430 -40.43 5.42 -2.94
CA ARG A 430 -40.96 4.42 -3.89
C ARG A 430 -39.83 3.56 -4.50
N ALA A 431 -38.72 4.18 -4.88
CA ALA A 431 -37.56 3.46 -5.43
C ALA A 431 -36.97 2.47 -4.40
N LYS A 432 -36.79 2.91 -3.15
CA LYS A 432 -36.33 2.06 -2.03
C LYS A 432 -37.27 0.86 -1.79
N LEU A 433 -38.58 1.08 -1.86
CA LEU A 433 -39.57 0.02 -1.68
C LEU A 433 -39.53 -0.99 -2.83
N GLN A 434 -39.38 -0.52 -4.07
CA GLN A 434 -39.25 -1.38 -5.25
C GLN A 434 -37.98 -2.23 -5.21
N GLU A 435 -36.86 -1.64 -4.78
CA GLU A 435 -35.60 -2.36 -4.57
C GLU A 435 -35.79 -3.47 -3.52
N LEU A 436 -36.41 -3.14 -2.39
CA LEU A 436 -36.69 -4.11 -1.31
C LEU A 436 -37.60 -5.26 -1.77
N MET A 437 -38.61 -4.97 -2.60
CA MET A 437 -39.46 -6.00 -3.20
C MET A 437 -38.66 -6.96 -4.08
N ASN A 438 -37.79 -6.44 -4.95
CA ASN A 438 -36.94 -7.25 -5.81
C ASN A 438 -36.02 -8.18 -4.98
N LEU A 439 -35.49 -7.68 -3.86
CA LEU A 439 -34.69 -8.50 -2.94
C LEU A 439 -35.50 -9.63 -2.29
N VAL A 440 -36.74 -9.36 -1.89
CA VAL A 440 -37.62 -10.38 -1.31
C VAL A 440 -38.06 -11.41 -2.35
N GLU A 441 -38.36 -10.99 -3.58
CA GLU A 441 -38.69 -11.90 -4.69
C GLU A 441 -37.52 -12.82 -5.05
N ARG A 442 -36.29 -12.32 -4.92
CA ARG A 442 -35.05 -13.08 -5.18
C ARG A 442 -34.47 -13.76 -3.94
N ALA A 443 -35.21 -13.82 -2.82
CA ALA A 443 -34.70 -14.31 -1.54
C ALA A 443 -34.08 -15.72 -1.63
N ASP A 444 -34.73 -16.64 -2.34
CA ASP A 444 -34.23 -18.01 -2.52
C ASP A 444 -32.91 -18.02 -3.32
N ALA A 445 -32.81 -17.24 -4.39
CA ALA A 445 -31.58 -17.13 -5.18
C ALA A 445 -30.44 -16.48 -4.40
N ILE A 446 -30.72 -15.44 -3.60
CA ILE A 446 -29.74 -14.78 -2.73
C ILE A 446 -29.24 -15.76 -1.67
N ARG A 447 -30.13 -16.58 -1.10
CA ARG A 447 -29.77 -17.63 -0.14
C ARG A 447 -28.89 -18.71 -0.78
N ASP A 448 -29.23 -19.16 -1.99
CA ASP A 448 -28.43 -20.15 -2.73
C ASP A 448 -27.02 -19.61 -3.05
N GLN A 449 -26.92 -18.34 -3.44
CA GLN A 449 -25.63 -17.67 -3.66
C GLN A 449 -24.80 -17.57 -2.36
N ALA A 450 -25.43 -17.22 -1.24
CA ALA A 450 -24.76 -17.19 0.06
C ALA A 450 -24.21 -18.58 0.43
N TRP A 451 -24.99 -19.65 0.22
CA TRP A 451 -24.53 -21.02 0.45
C TRP A 451 -23.36 -21.41 -0.46
N GLN A 452 -23.42 -21.08 -1.76
CA GLN A 452 -22.32 -21.37 -2.69
C GLN A 452 -21.02 -20.68 -2.29
N ARG A 453 -21.10 -19.46 -1.75
CA ARG A 453 -19.96 -18.70 -1.25
C ARG A 453 -19.35 -19.31 0.01
N ILE A 454 -20.19 -19.79 0.94
CA ILE A 454 -19.77 -20.24 2.28
C ILE A 454 -19.31 -21.71 2.30
N ASP A 455 -19.87 -22.57 1.43
CA ASP A 455 -19.54 -23.99 1.37
C ASP A 455 -18.03 -24.29 1.26
N PRO A 456 -17.27 -23.67 0.31
CA PRO A 456 -15.83 -23.88 0.22
C PRO A 456 -15.07 -23.24 1.40
N LEU A 457 -15.55 -22.10 1.91
CA LEU A 457 -14.91 -21.35 3.00
C LEU A 457 -14.89 -22.14 4.31
N LEU A 458 -15.93 -22.94 4.60
CA LEU A 458 -16.04 -23.70 5.85
C LEU A 458 -14.88 -24.70 6.07
N VAL A 459 -14.31 -25.24 5.00
CA VAL A 459 -13.15 -26.15 5.10
C VAL A 459 -11.94 -25.39 5.65
N GLU A 460 -11.69 -24.21 5.11
CA GLU A 460 -10.57 -23.36 5.51
C GLU A 460 -10.79 -22.76 6.91
N MET A 461 -12.01 -22.34 7.25
CA MET A 461 -12.35 -21.86 8.61
C MET A 461 -12.06 -22.91 9.68
N ARG A 462 -12.42 -24.18 9.45
CA ARG A 462 -12.12 -25.29 10.37
C ARG A 462 -10.62 -25.52 10.49
N ALA A 463 -9.88 -25.48 9.38
CA ALA A 463 -8.44 -25.64 9.38
C ALA A 463 -7.74 -24.53 10.19
N ARG A 464 -8.26 -23.30 10.14
CA ARG A 464 -7.74 -22.13 10.87
C ARG A 464 -8.26 -22.02 12.31
N SER A 465 -9.17 -22.91 12.74
CA SER A 465 -9.84 -22.81 14.05
C SER A 465 -10.52 -21.46 14.29
N ASP A 466 -11.16 -20.91 13.25
CA ASP A 466 -11.80 -19.61 13.31
C ASP A 466 -13.01 -19.59 14.27
N LEU A 467 -13.12 -18.55 15.07
CA LEU A 467 -14.16 -18.42 16.12
C LEU A 467 -15.59 -18.41 15.54
N ASP A 468 -15.77 -17.94 14.31
CA ASP A 468 -17.08 -17.82 13.66
C ASP A 468 -17.50 -19.12 12.93
N THR A 469 -16.64 -20.15 12.92
CA THR A 469 -16.88 -21.42 12.20
C THR A 469 -18.23 -22.03 12.52
N GLN A 470 -18.64 -22.01 13.79
CA GLN A 470 -19.92 -22.58 14.20
C GLN A 470 -21.11 -21.82 13.62
N ALA A 471 -21.07 -20.49 13.63
CA ALA A 471 -22.14 -19.66 13.10
C ALA A 471 -22.34 -19.87 11.59
N PHE A 472 -21.24 -19.99 10.83
CA PHE A 472 -21.28 -20.30 9.40
C PHE A 472 -21.78 -21.73 9.13
N ALA A 473 -21.39 -22.70 9.97
CA ALA A 473 -21.85 -24.07 9.86
C ALA A 473 -23.37 -24.20 10.13
N ASP A 474 -23.87 -23.50 11.15
CA ASP A 474 -25.30 -23.46 11.49
C ASP A 474 -26.12 -22.85 10.35
N PHE A 475 -25.62 -21.77 9.72
CA PHE A 475 -26.25 -21.21 8.53
C PHE A 475 -26.27 -22.20 7.36
N MET A 476 -25.18 -22.93 7.11
CA MET A 476 -25.16 -23.96 6.07
C MET A 476 -26.11 -25.14 6.37
N ALA A 477 -26.35 -25.47 7.64
CA ALA A 477 -27.28 -26.52 8.03
C ALA A 477 -28.75 -26.20 7.67
N THR A 478 -29.08 -24.93 7.44
CA THR A 478 -30.40 -24.51 6.93
C THR A 478 -30.68 -24.95 5.49
N LYS A 479 -29.62 -25.32 4.74
CA LYS A 479 -29.70 -25.97 3.42
C LYS A 479 -30.26 -27.37 3.61
N ALA A 480 -31.59 -27.49 3.68
CA ALA A 480 -32.28 -28.75 3.96
C ALA A 480 -31.67 -29.92 3.16
N PRO A 481 -31.46 -31.11 3.75
CA PRO A 481 -30.98 -32.25 3.00
C PRO A 481 -32.02 -32.57 1.92
N THR A 482 -31.61 -32.54 0.65
CA THR A 482 -32.40 -33.05 -0.46
C THR A 482 -32.91 -34.43 -0.06
N ARG A 483 -34.22 -34.54 0.21
CA ARG A 483 -34.91 -35.81 0.43
C ARG A 483 -34.63 -36.66 -0.80
N ASN A 484 -33.67 -37.57 -0.70
CA ASN A 484 -33.53 -38.69 -1.61
C ASN A 484 -34.91 -39.33 -1.70
N LYS A 485 -35.55 -39.26 -2.87
CA LYS A 485 -36.83 -39.92 -3.14
C LYS A 485 -36.69 -41.37 -2.69
N ALA A 486 -37.30 -41.71 -1.56
CA ALA A 486 -37.33 -43.05 -1.04
C ALA A 486 -37.83 -43.99 -2.15
N LYS A 487 -36.95 -44.89 -2.62
CA LYS A 487 -37.34 -46.00 -3.50
C LYS A 487 -38.43 -46.76 -2.76
N LYS A 488 -39.67 -46.74 -3.29
CA LYS A 488 -40.77 -47.60 -2.84
C LYS A 488 -40.27 -49.05 -2.74
N PRO A 489 -40.51 -49.77 -1.63
CA PRO A 489 -40.09 -51.17 -1.53
C PRO A 489 -40.92 -52.03 -2.50
N LYS A 490 -40.23 -52.78 -3.37
CA LYS A 490 -40.82 -53.81 -4.23
C LYS A 490 -41.48 -54.88 -3.37
N LYS A 491 -42.79 -55.11 -3.56
CA LYS A 491 -43.53 -56.25 -3.03
C LYS A 491 -42.84 -57.57 -3.41
N LYS A 492 -42.33 -58.32 -2.42
CA LYS A 492 -41.90 -59.72 -2.58
C LYS A 492 -43.13 -60.59 -2.89
N LYS A 493 -43.20 -61.16 -4.09
CA LYS A 493 -44.09 -62.30 -4.42
C LYS A 493 -43.59 -63.53 -3.65
N ARG A 494 -44.43 -64.07 -2.76
CA ARG A 494 -44.29 -65.41 -2.17
C ARG A 494 -44.34 -66.45 -3.30
N LYS A 495 -43.27 -67.23 -3.49
CA LYS A 495 -43.35 -68.55 -4.15
C LYS A 495 -43.73 -69.56 -3.08
N ARG A 496 -44.86 -70.26 -3.30
CA ARG A 496 -45.21 -71.49 -2.58
C ARG A 496 -44.47 -72.65 -3.24
N SER A 497 -43.87 -73.49 -2.41
CA SER A 497 -43.37 -74.82 -2.74
C SER A 497 -44.55 -75.76 -3.04
N HIS A 498 -44.45 -76.49 -4.15
CA HIS A 498 -44.87 -77.88 -4.26
C HIS A 498 -43.77 -78.63 -4.99
#